data_AF-A0A3S0WPJ6-F1
#
_entry.id   AF-A0A3S0WPJ6-F1
#
_cell.length_a   1.000
_cell.length_b   1.000
_cell.length_c   1.000
_cell.angle_alpha   90.00
_cell.angle_beta   90.00
_cell.angle_gamma   90.00
#
_symmetry.space_group_name_H-M   'P 1'
#
loop_
_entity.id
_entity.type
_entity.pdbx_description
1 polymer ?
#
loop_
_entity_poly.entity_id
_entity_poly.type
_entity_poly.pdbx_seq_one_letter_code
_entity_poly.pdbx_strand_id
1 'polypeptide(L)'
;MFHAIVDNTAQPEGFLYYNNHKNIAIREELGNGTKVRSFASVSAIPNMSFLDILETIVDLKLPTGSSLLICSHGTETSLYLPVYPENKRALDITALQLFNGWGELVYFGNKAQMASELQVSVDQLDYLQMLIGQVQALRIDHVAIRACQVGRDPQLMAELAKVFHCQNLSAPKMLDTYSEYLIPKVIAVDEFQKAVDEIGKGKAKTTNYFIYGNAPNRLIVQMRPKPHHRFGLSSVAESRAAIDSFIKTILPEVQNPGQFQAGQSVYFHALSPLTRNSFTFQSDPGYEANIVFKGYYDNRLAPPVQPKAPDAKRHFGGIRSRARAVIRRFGR
;
A
#
# COMPACT_ATOMS: atom_id res chain seq x y z
N MET A 1 5.82 4.12 -15.42
CA MET A 1 4.92 4.88 -14.53
C MET A 1 4.16 3.90 -13.65
N PHE A 2 3.77 4.33 -12.46
CA PHE A 2 2.91 3.55 -11.57
C PHE A 2 1.44 3.97 -11.68
N HIS A 3 0.55 3.02 -11.44
CA HIS A 3 -0.82 3.29 -11.06
C HIS A 3 -1.04 2.78 -9.64
N ALA A 4 -1.58 3.61 -8.75
CA ALA A 4 -1.90 3.19 -7.39
C ALA A 4 -3.39 2.85 -7.26
N ILE A 5 -3.70 1.73 -6.63
CA ILE A 5 -5.04 1.35 -6.19
C ILE A 5 -4.99 1.27 -4.67
N VAL A 6 -5.82 2.07 -4.01
CA VAL A 6 -5.79 2.25 -2.55
C VAL A 6 -7.13 1.90 -1.94
N ASP A 7 -7.13 1.01 -0.96
CA ASP A 7 -8.26 0.82 -0.06
C ASP A 7 -8.41 2.05 0.84
N ASN A 8 -9.34 2.92 0.48
CA ASN A 8 -9.53 4.20 1.16
C ASN A 8 -10.31 4.05 2.49
N THR A 9 -10.84 2.86 2.79
CA THR A 9 -11.39 2.57 4.12
C THR A 9 -10.26 2.18 5.07
N ALA A 10 -9.37 1.29 4.63
CA ALA A 10 -8.25 0.80 5.41
C ALA A 10 -7.14 1.85 5.59
N GLN A 11 -6.80 2.55 4.51
CA GLN A 11 -5.63 3.42 4.42
C GLN A 11 -5.99 4.80 3.83
N PRO A 12 -6.88 5.58 4.48
CA PRO A 12 -7.28 6.88 3.95
C PRO A 12 -6.10 7.85 3.81
N GLU A 13 -5.14 7.80 4.74
CA GLU A 13 -3.91 8.58 4.62
C GLU A 13 -3.00 8.11 3.48
N GLY A 14 -3.09 6.84 3.08
CA GLY A 14 -2.34 6.30 1.93
C GLY A 14 -2.81 6.91 0.61
N PHE A 15 -4.12 7.11 0.45
CA PHE A 15 -4.67 7.81 -0.71
C PHE A 15 -4.16 9.26 -0.78
N LEU A 16 -4.22 9.97 0.35
CA LEU A 16 -3.73 11.35 0.44
C LEU A 16 -2.23 11.45 0.17
N TYR A 17 -1.44 10.50 0.70
CA TYR A 17 0.00 10.40 0.43
C TYR A 17 0.29 10.29 -1.07
N TYR A 18 -0.25 9.27 -1.75
CA TYR A 18 0.02 9.07 -3.17
C TYR A 18 -0.55 10.16 -4.08
N ASN A 19 -1.71 10.73 -3.73
CA ASN A 19 -2.32 11.78 -4.53
C ASN A 19 -1.56 13.11 -4.43
N ASN A 20 -1.01 13.43 -3.26
CA ASN A 20 -0.26 14.66 -3.02
C ASN A 20 1.18 14.59 -3.52
N HIS A 21 1.77 13.39 -3.56
CA HIS A 21 3.18 13.18 -3.91
C HIS A 21 3.32 12.33 -5.17
N LYS A 22 2.83 12.82 -6.30
CA LYS A 22 2.84 12.05 -7.57
C LYS A 22 4.23 11.68 -8.08
N ASN A 23 5.29 12.28 -7.53
CA ASN A 23 6.69 12.05 -7.89
C ASN A 23 7.47 11.27 -6.83
N ILE A 24 6.79 10.50 -5.96
CA ILE A 24 7.48 9.64 -4.99
C ILE A 24 8.41 8.66 -5.71
N ALA A 25 9.64 8.56 -5.21
CA ALA A 25 10.53 7.47 -5.58
C ALA A 25 10.03 6.16 -4.95
N ILE A 26 9.34 5.31 -5.73
CA ILE A 26 9.33 3.88 -5.42
C ILE A 26 10.71 3.37 -5.79
N ARG A 27 11.58 3.22 -4.79
CA ARG A 27 12.95 2.78 -5.02
C ARG A 27 12.94 1.30 -5.35
N GLU A 28 12.96 0.97 -6.63
CA GLU A 28 13.25 -0.38 -7.07
C GLU A 28 14.77 -0.55 -7.03
N GLU A 29 15.31 -1.37 -6.14
CA GLU A 29 16.68 -1.89 -6.28
C GLU A 29 16.68 -2.94 -7.40
N LEU A 30 16.66 -2.47 -8.64
CA LEU A 30 17.25 -3.22 -9.74
C LEU A 30 18.76 -3.03 -9.53
N GLY A 31 19.55 -4.10 -9.43
CA GLY A 31 20.94 -4.13 -8.92
C GLY A 31 22.00 -3.17 -9.53
N ASN A 32 21.59 -2.13 -10.25
CA ASN A 32 22.35 -1.03 -10.81
C ASN A 32 21.81 0.38 -10.46
N GLY A 33 20.83 0.53 -9.56
CA GLY A 33 20.48 1.83 -8.97
C GLY A 33 19.00 2.01 -8.61
N THR A 34 18.69 3.12 -7.94
CA THR A 34 17.32 3.50 -7.59
C THR A 34 16.60 4.13 -8.78
N LYS A 35 15.54 3.49 -9.28
CA LYS A 35 14.61 4.15 -10.22
C LYS A 35 13.58 4.97 -9.45
N VAL A 36 13.45 6.24 -9.78
CA VAL A 36 12.32 7.09 -9.34
C VAL A 36 11.23 6.97 -10.40
N ARG A 37 10.04 6.50 -10.03
CA ARG A 37 8.90 6.40 -10.95
C ARG A 37 7.74 7.25 -10.42
N SER A 38 7.16 8.10 -11.25
CA SER A 38 5.95 8.85 -10.91
C SER A 38 4.67 8.01 -11.05
N PHE A 39 3.63 8.44 -10.33
CA PHE A 39 2.28 7.91 -10.45
C PHE A 39 1.53 8.61 -11.59
N ALA A 40 1.05 7.83 -12.55
CA ALA A 40 0.14 8.30 -13.59
C ALA A 40 -1.27 8.53 -13.04
N SER A 41 -1.73 7.66 -12.13
CA SER A 41 -3.03 7.79 -11.48
C SER A 41 -3.06 7.16 -10.08
N VAL A 42 -4.02 7.60 -9.27
CA VAL A 42 -4.34 7.03 -7.96
C VAL A 42 -5.85 6.78 -7.91
N SER A 43 -6.26 5.52 -7.73
CA SER A 43 -7.64 5.09 -7.61
C SER A 43 -7.95 4.77 -6.16
N ALA A 44 -8.91 5.48 -5.55
CA ALA A 44 -9.41 5.18 -4.21
C ALA A 44 -10.67 4.31 -4.30
N ILE A 45 -10.64 3.14 -3.64
CA ILE A 45 -11.75 2.19 -3.59
C ILE A 45 -12.12 1.97 -2.12
N PRO A 46 -13.30 2.42 -1.66
CA PRO A 46 -13.74 2.14 -0.29
C PRO A 46 -14.15 0.67 -0.16
N ASN A 47 -13.75 0.02 0.93
CA ASN A 47 -14.03 -1.39 1.22
C ASN A 47 -13.57 -2.31 0.07
N MET A 48 -12.34 -2.08 -0.40
CA MET A 48 -11.78 -2.71 -1.58
C MET A 48 -11.81 -4.24 -1.46
N SER A 49 -12.31 -4.92 -2.48
CA SER A 49 -12.20 -6.37 -2.67
C SER A 49 -11.15 -6.73 -3.72
N PHE A 50 -10.82 -8.02 -3.82
CA PHE A 50 -9.95 -8.51 -4.87
C PHE A 50 -10.58 -8.35 -6.26
N LEU A 51 -11.91 -8.54 -6.39
CA LEU A 51 -12.65 -8.23 -7.60
C LEU A 51 -12.41 -6.78 -8.05
N ASP A 52 -12.55 -5.81 -7.13
CA ASP A 52 -12.41 -4.39 -7.45
C ASP A 52 -11.00 -4.06 -7.96
N ILE A 53 -9.98 -4.70 -7.40
CA ILE A 53 -8.59 -4.56 -7.87
C ILE A 53 -8.49 -5.05 -9.33
N LEU A 54 -8.98 -6.25 -9.62
CA LEU A 54 -8.89 -6.84 -10.95
C LEU A 54 -9.65 -6.00 -11.99
N GLU A 55 -10.88 -5.61 -11.68
CA GLU A 55 -11.69 -4.75 -12.55
C GLU A 55 -11.00 -3.41 -12.80
N THR A 56 -10.43 -2.79 -11.76
CA THR A 56 -9.71 -1.52 -11.87
C THR A 56 -8.47 -1.66 -12.76
N ILE A 57 -7.70 -2.74 -12.62
CA ILE A 57 -6.52 -2.98 -13.46
C ILE A 57 -6.93 -3.12 -14.94
N VAL A 58 -7.99 -3.88 -15.23
CA VAL A 58 -8.50 -4.06 -16.59
C VAL A 58 -9.01 -2.73 -17.17
N ASP A 59 -9.75 -1.95 -16.39
CA ASP A 59 -10.29 -0.66 -16.81
C ASP A 59 -9.20 0.39 -17.06
N LEU A 60 -8.08 0.33 -16.31
CA LEU A 60 -6.93 1.20 -16.52
C LEU A 60 -6.23 0.97 -17.86
N LYS A 61 -6.44 -0.18 -18.52
CA LYS A 61 -5.82 -0.54 -19.81
C LYS A 61 -4.30 -0.32 -19.81
N LEU A 62 -3.64 -0.81 -18.77
CA LEU A 62 -2.22 -0.60 -18.55
C LEU A 62 -1.39 -1.07 -19.76
N PRO A 63 -0.46 -0.26 -20.29
CA PRO A 63 0.51 -0.72 -21.27
C PRO A 63 1.35 -1.89 -20.72
N THR A 64 1.81 -2.78 -21.59
CA THR A 64 2.76 -3.83 -21.21
C THR A 64 4.00 -3.25 -20.54
N GLY A 65 4.46 -3.88 -19.46
CA GLY A 65 5.60 -3.40 -18.67
C GLY A 65 5.27 -2.23 -17.73
N SER A 66 3.99 -1.91 -17.52
CA SER A 66 3.59 -0.95 -16.49
C SER A 66 3.84 -1.47 -15.08
N SER A 67 3.90 -0.55 -14.11
CA SER A 67 3.98 -0.89 -12.70
C SER A 67 2.67 -0.56 -11.99
N LEU A 68 2.29 -1.37 -11.00
CA LEU A 68 1.10 -1.21 -10.18
C LEU A 68 1.49 -1.13 -8.71
N LEU A 69 0.79 -0.29 -7.95
CA LEU A 69 0.84 -0.28 -6.50
C LEU A 69 -0.54 -0.62 -5.95
N ILE A 70 -0.61 -1.57 -5.02
CA ILE A 70 -1.84 -1.93 -4.31
C ILE A 70 -1.62 -1.63 -2.83
N CYS A 71 -2.38 -0.69 -2.28
CA CYS A 71 -2.31 -0.30 -0.88
C CYS A 71 -3.54 -0.80 -0.11
N SER A 72 -3.33 -1.62 0.92
CA SER A 72 -4.40 -2.20 1.73
C SER A 72 -3.94 -2.54 3.15
N HIS A 73 -4.77 -3.25 3.90
CA HIS A 73 -4.32 -4.01 5.07
C HIS A 73 -3.89 -5.43 4.67
N GLY A 74 -3.02 -6.01 5.47
CA GLY A 74 -2.54 -7.38 5.32
C GLY A 74 -1.96 -7.91 6.61
N THR A 75 -1.60 -9.18 6.56
CA THR A 75 -0.80 -9.90 7.53
C THR A 75 0.36 -10.57 6.83
N GLU A 76 1.16 -11.31 7.60
CA GLU A 76 2.16 -12.22 7.05
C GLU A 76 1.57 -13.22 6.04
N THR A 77 0.34 -13.71 6.23
CA THR A 77 -0.23 -14.82 5.44
C THR A 77 -1.42 -14.45 4.56
N SER A 78 -1.86 -13.19 4.56
CA SER A 78 -3.02 -12.77 3.78
C SER A 78 -3.04 -11.28 3.48
N LEU A 79 -3.77 -10.91 2.42
CA LEU A 79 -4.32 -9.56 2.28
C LEU A 79 -5.70 -9.54 2.92
N TYR A 80 -5.97 -8.54 3.77
CA TYR A 80 -7.29 -8.34 4.39
C TYR A 80 -8.27 -7.71 3.39
N LEU A 81 -8.39 -8.36 2.23
CA LEU A 81 -9.26 -8.00 1.14
C LEU A 81 -10.23 -9.16 0.93
N PRO A 82 -11.54 -8.93 0.97
CA PRO A 82 -12.48 -9.96 0.60
C PRO A 82 -12.30 -10.33 -0.87
N VAL A 83 -12.50 -11.59 -1.22
CA VAL A 83 -12.44 -12.05 -2.63
C VAL A 83 -13.50 -11.33 -3.47
N TYR A 84 -14.68 -11.11 -2.89
CA TYR A 84 -15.83 -10.44 -3.51
C TYR A 84 -16.44 -9.45 -2.52
N PRO A 85 -16.98 -8.28 -2.92
CA PRO A 85 -17.40 -7.23 -1.98
C PRO A 85 -18.38 -7.67 -0.87
N GLU A 86 -19.24 -8.65 -1.18
CA GLU A 86 -20.27 -9.14 -0.26
C GLU A 86 -19.77 -10.22 0.71
N ASN A 87 -18.57 -10.79 0.49
CA ASN A 87 -18.08 -11.93 1.25
C ASN A 87 -17.01 -11.54 2.28
N LYS A 88 -16.79 -12.43 3.26
CA LYS A 88 -15.79 -12.22 4.33
C LYS A 88 -14.49 -12.99 4.08
N ARG A 89 -14.39 -13.71 2.96
CA ARG A 89 -13.25 -14.55 2.65
C ARG A 89 -12.06 -13.67 2.28
N ALA A 90 -11.10 -13.55 3.18
CA ALA A 90 -9.86 -12.83 2.91
C ALA A 90 -9.04 -13.53 1.81
N LEU A 91 -8.25 -12.75 1.07
CA LEU A 91 -7.32 -13.21 0.05
C LEU A 91 -6.03 -13.71 0.70
N ASP A 92 -6.03 -14.98 1.13
CA ASP A 92 -4.88 -15.69 1.66
C ASP A 92 -4.24 -16.63 0.63
N ILE A 93 -3.21 -17.36 1.06
CA ILE A 93 -2.49 -18.34 0.23
C ILE A 93 -3.45 -19.36 -0.40
N THR A 94 -4.38 -19.93 0.38
CA THR A 94 -5.34 -20.93 -0.11
C THR A 94 -6.23 -20.34 -1.21
N ALA A 95 -6.76 -19.13 -0.99
CA ALA A 95 -7.57 -18.44 -1.98
C ALA A 95 -6.78 -18.15 -3.27
N LEU A 96 -5.51 -17.75 -3.16
CA LEU A 96 -4.65 -17.48 -4.32
C LEU A 96 -4.29 -18.76 -5.09
N GLN A 97 -4.01 -19.86 -4.39
CA GLN A 97 -3.72 -21.16 -5.01
C GLN A 97 -4.91 -21.68 -5.83
N LEU A 98 -6.13 -21.44 -5.36
CA LEU A 98 -7.35 -21.76 -6.11
C LEU A 98 -7.42 -21.00 -7.44
N PHE A 99 -6.92 -19.78 -7.51
CA PHE A 99 -6.88 -19.03 -8.76
C PHE A 99 -5.76 -19.47 -9.70
N ASN A 100 -4.66 -20.03 -9.18
CA ASN A 100 -3.48 -20.40 -9.97
C ASN A 100 -3.59 -21.78 -10.63
N GLY A 101 -4.62 -22.59 -10.32
CA GLY A 101 -4.90 -23.89 -10.92
C GLY A 101 -5.35 -23.86 -12.39
N TRP A 102 -4.82 -22.95 -13.20
CA TRP A 102 -5.09 -22.90 -14.64
C TRP A 102 -4.49 -24.14 -15.31
N GLY A 103 -5.36 -25.07 -15.70
CA GLY A 103 -5.02 -26.23 -16.52
C GLY A 103 -5.22 -27.56 -15.83
N GLU A 104 -5.10 -27.63 -14.50
CA GLU A 104 -5.34 -28.86 -13.76
C GLU A 104 -6.09 -28.54 -12.46
N LEU A 105 -7.28 -29.09 -12.31
CA LEU A 105 -8.10 -29.11 -11.08
C LEU A 105 -7.43 -29.96 -9.99
N VAL A 106 -6.13 -29.74 -9.71
CA VAL A 106 -5.30 -30.63 -8.88
C VAL A 106 -5.80 -30.68 -7.43
N TYR A 107 -6.46 -29.63 -6.93
CA TYR A 107 -6.80 -29.53 -5.51
C TYR A 107 -8.23 -29.90 -5.14
N PHE A 108 -9.23 -29.65 -6.00
CA PHE A 108 -10.65 -29.86 -5.65
C PHE A 108 -11.47 -30.66 -6.68
N GLY A 109 -10.89 -31.10 -7.80
CA GLY A 109 -11.58 -31.98 -8.76
C GLY A 109 -12.83 -31.41 -9.47
N ASN A 110 -13.48 -30.34 -8.99
CA ASN A 110 -14.56 -29.63 -9.66
C ASN A 110 -14.69 -28.15 -9.23
N LYS A 111 -15.29 -27.33 -10.11
CA LYS A 111 -15.44 -25.87 -9.97
C LYS A 111 -16.37 -25.43 -8.83
N ALA A 112 -17.39 -26.23 -8.52
CA ALA A 112 -18.36 -25.93 -7.46
C ALA A 112 -17.71 -25.94 -6.07
N GLN A 113 -16.79 -26.87 -5.82
CA GLN A 113 -16.03 -26.93 -4.57
C GLN A 113 -15.11 -25.72 -4.42
N MET A 114 -14.40 -25.31 -5.49
CA MET A 114 -13.57 -24.10 -5.47
C MET A 114 -14.40 -22.85 -5.17
N ALA A 115 -15.57 -22.70 -5.81
CA ALA A 115 -16.48 -21.59 -5.57
C ALA A 115 -16.97 -21.57 -4.12
N SER A 116 -17.32 -22.74 -3.56
CA SER A 116 -17.70 -22.89 -2.15
C SER A 116 -16.58 -22.48 -1.19
N GLU A 117 -15.33 -22.91 -1.46
CA GLU A 117 -14.17 -22.59 -0.62
C GLU A 117 -13.84 -21.07 -0.65
N LEU A 118 -14.02 -20.44 -1.82
CA LEU A 118 -13.89 -19.00 -1.98
C LEU A 118 -15.12 -18.22 -1.48
N GLN A 119 -16.19 -18.91 -1.08
CA GLN A 119 -17.47 -18.33 -0.68
C GLN A 119 -18.05 -17.40 -1.76
N VAL A 120 -18.07 -17.89 -2.99
CA VAL A 120 -18.65 -17.24 -4.18
C VAL A 120 -19.52 -18.22 -4.96
N SER A 121 -20.37 -17.73 -5.85
CA SER A 121 -21.05 -18.59 -6.82
C SER A 121 -20.08 -19.06 -7.92
N VAL A 122 -20.46 -20.11 -8.65
CA VAL A 122 -19.68 -20.56 -9.82
C VAL A 122 -19.54 -19.43 -10.84
N ASP A 123 -20.61 -18.70 -11.15
CA ASP A 123 -20.56 -17.58 -12.10
C ASP A 123 -19.61 -16.45 -11.64
N GLN A 124 -19.55 -16.18 -10.34
CA GLN A 124 -18.61 -15.22 -9.77
C GLN A 124 -17.16 -15.71 -9.89
N LEU A 125 -16.92 -17.00 -9.67
CA LEU A 125 -15.61 -17.61 -9.88
C LEU A 125 -15.18 -17.52 -11.36
N ASP A 126 -16.08 -17.83 -12.30
CA ASP A 126 -15.84 -17.70 -13.74
C ASP A 126 -15.44 -16.29 -14.12
N TYR A 127 -16.12 -15.29 -13.55
CA TYR A 127 -15.83 -13.89 -13.79
C TYR A 127 -14.47 -13.47 -13.21
N LEU A 128 -14.15 -13.87 -11.97
CA LEU A 128 -12.84 -13.65 -11.36
C LEU A 128 -11.73 -14.27 -12.19
N GLN A 129 -11.89 -15.52 -12.62
CA GLN A 129 -10.92 -16.20 -13.49
C GLN A 129 -10.74 -15.46 -14.82
N MET A 130 -11.83 -15.03 -15.46
CA MET A 130 -11.74 -14.22 -16.68
C MET A 130 -10.93 -12.94 -16.45
N LEU A 131 -11.20 -12.20 -15.37
CA LEU A 131 -10.47 -10.96 -15.04
C LEU A 131 -9.00 -11.23 -14.73
N ILE A 132 -8.67 -12.28 -13.98
CA ILE A 132 -7.29 -12.70 -13.73
C ILE A 132 -6.58 -12.95 -15.06
N GLY A 133 -7.16 -13.72 -15.98
CA GLY A 133 -6.57 -13.96 -17.30
C GLY A 133 -6.33 -12.66 -18.10
N GLN A 134 -7.23 -11.68 -17.98
CA GLN A 134 -7.04 -10.35 -18.58
C GLN A 134 -5.90 -9.58 -17.94
N VAL A 135 -5.81 -9.56 -16.60
CA VAL A 135 -4.73 -8.92 -15.85
C VAL A 135 -3.38 -9.55 -16.18
N GLN A 136 -3.29 -10.87 -16.20
CA GLN A 136 -2.07 -11.60 -16.55
C GLN A 136 -1.61 -11.29 -17.99
N ALA A 137 -2.56 -11.13 -18.92
CA ALA A 137 -2.27 -10.75 -20.30
C ALA A 137 -1.65 -9.35 -20.45
N LEU A 138 -1.82 -8.47 -19.46
CA LEU A 138 -1.19 -7.14 -19.46
C LEU A 138 0.34 -7.22 -19.29
N ARG A 139 0.87 -8.32 -18.73
CA ARG A 139 2.30 -8.49 -18.44
C ARG A 139 2.87 -7.31 -17.65
N ILE A 140 2.33 -7.11 -16.46
CA ILE A 140 2.75 -6.05 -15.53
C ILE A 140 4.22 -6.30 -15.16
N ASP A 141 5.07 -5.27 -15.27
CA ASP A 141 6.49 -5.37 -14.90
C ASP A 141 6.63 -5.58 -13.39
N HIS A 142 5.99 -4.72 -12.61
CA HIS A 142 6.12 -4.71 -11.16
C HIS A 142 4.78 -4.49 -10.46
N VAL A 143 4.52 -5.30 -9.43
CA VAL A 143 3.44 -5.06 -8.48
C VAL A 143 4.04 -4.76 -7.10
N ALA A 144 3.79 -3.56 -6.59
CA ALA A 144 4.14 -3.13 -5.24
C ALA A 144 2.94 -3.32 -4.31
N ILE A 145 2.98 -4.33 -3.45
CA ILE A 145 2.00 -4.52 -2.40
C ILE A 145 2.42 -3.68 -1.19
N ARG A 146 1.55 -2.77 -0.78
CA ARG A 146 1.72 -1.90 0.39
C ARG A 146 0.66 -2.24 1.43
N ALA A 147 0.91 -3.38 2.07
CA ALA A 147 0.08 -3.99 3.08
C ALA A 147 0.99 -4.65 4.11
N CYS A 148 0.65 -4.49 5.39
CA CYS A 148 1.49 -4.90 6.52
C CYS A 148 2.00 -6.35 6.37
N GLN A 149 3.32 -6.52 6.51
CA GLN A 149 3.99 -7.81 6.70
C GLN A 149 3.89 -8.86 5.59
N VAL A 150 3.23 -8.56 4.47
CA VAL A 150 3.08 -9.49 3.33
C VAL A 150 4.43 -10.01 2.83
N GLY A 151 5.48 -9.19 2.89
CA GLY A 151 6.83 -9.58 2.48
C GLY A 151 7.49 -10.63 3.38
N ARG A 152 6.92 -10.96 4.54
CA ARG A 152 7.47 -11.98 5.44
C ARG A 152 7.28 -13.40 4.93
N ASP A 153 6.18 -13.67 4.23
CA ASP A 153 5.84 -15.01 3.74
C ASP A 153 6.25 -15.18 2.27
N PRO A 154 7.28 -16.02 1.98
CA PRO A 154 7.72 -16.31 0.62
C PRO A 154 6.64 -16.91 -0.29
N GLN A 155 5.74 -17.72 0.27
CA GLN A 155 4.70 -18.45 -0.45
C GLN A 155 3.58 -17.50 -0.83
N LEU A 156 3.09 -16.67 0.10
CA LEU A 156 2.11 -15.62 -0.22
C LEU A 156 2.60 -14.73 -1.36
N MET A 157 3.85 -14.26 -1.28
CA MET A 157 4.46 -13.46 -2.33
C MET A 157 4.53 -14.23 -3.67
N ALA A 158 4.84 -15.53 -3.66
CA ALA A 158 4.87 -16.33 -4.88
C ALA A 158 3.48 -16.50 -5.51
N GLU A 159 2.45 -16.73 -4.71
CA GLU A 159 1.08 -16.90 -5.20
C GLU A 159 0.51 -15.58 -5.75
N LEU A 160 0.79 -14.44 -5.10
CA LEU A 160 0.45 -13.11 -5.62
C LEU A 160 1.13 -12.84 -6.97
N ALA A 161 2.43 -13.16 -7.08
CA ALA A 161 3.17 -12.95 -8.32
C ALA A 161 2.60 -13.75 -9.49
N LYS A 162 2.14 -15.00 -9.25
CA LYS A 162 1.45 -15.83 -10.26
C LYS A 162 0.10 -15.23 -10.66
N VAL A 163 -0.71 -14.80 -9.70
CA VAL A 163 -2.03 -14.20 -9.97
C VAL A 163 -1.92 -12.95 -10.84
N PHE A 164 -0.97 -12.07 -10.52
CA PHE A 164 -0.75 -10.86 -11.33
C PHE A 164 0.13 -11.10 -12.58
N HIS A 165 0.76 -12.27 -12.69
CA HIS A 165 1.76 -12.61 -13.71
C HIS A 165 2.78 -11.49 -13.91
N CYS A 166 3.35 -11.01 -12.80
CA CYS A 166 4.29 -9.91 -12.80
C CYS A 166 5.74 -10.41 -12.79
N GLN A 167 6.66 -9.65 -13.40
CA GLN A 167 8.09 -9.98 -13.37
C GLN A 167 8.66 -9.76 -11.96
N ASN A 168 8.22 -8.68 -11.32
CA ASN A 168 8.68 -8.25 -10.02
C ASN A 168 7.49 -8.11 -9.07
N LEU A 169 7.65 -8.58 -7.84
CA LEU A 169 6.73 -8.30 -6.75
C LEU A 169 7.52 -7.74 -5.57
N SER A 170 6.99 -6.69 -4.93
CA SER A 170 7.57 -6.16 -3.70
C SER A 170 6.55 -5.96 -2.59
N ALA A 171 6.93 -6.23 -1.34
CA ALA A 171 6.06 -6.03 -0.19
C ALA A 171 6.86 -5.82 1.11
N PRO A 172 6.30 -5.13 2.12
CA PRO A 172 7.00 -4.85 3.38
C PRO A 172 7.05 -6.08 4.30
N LYS A 173 8.15 -6.25 5.03
CA LYS A 173 8.30 -7.21 6.14
C LYS A 173 7.80 -6.64 7.47
N MET A 174 7.42 -5.37 7.51
CA MET A 174 7.06 -4.64 8.72
C MET A 174 5.62 -4.12 8.62
N LEU A 175 5.14 -3.46 9.68
CA LEU A 175 3.89 -2.73 9.59
C LEU A 175 4.06 -1.59 8.61
N ASP A 176 3.12 -1.49 7.68
CA ASP A 176 3.13 -0.48 6.62
C ASP A 176 2.19 0.65 7.02
N THR A 177 2.75 1.82 7.33
CA THR A 177 2.01 2.91 7.98
C THR A 177 1.98 4.15 7.10
N TYR A 178 0.76 4.61 6.81
CA TYR A 178 0.49 5.95 6.32
C TYR A 178 -0.08 6.79 7.45
N SER A 179 0.42 8.02 7.61
CA SER A 179 -0.19 8.92 8.57
C SER A 179 0.10 10.38 8.31
N GLU A 180 -0.44 11.20 9.20
CA GLU A 180 -0.26 12.64 9.22
C GLU A 180 0.82 13.05 10.22
N TYR A 181 1.61 14.03 9.80
CA TYR A 181 2.45 14.87 10.62
C TYR A 181 1.82 16.26 10.66
N LEU A 182 1.37 16.69 11.83
CA LEU A 182 0.85 18.03 12.03
C LEU A 182 2.01 19.00 12.26
N ILE A 183 2.17 19.98 11.38
CA ILE A 183 3.25 20.96 11.49
C ILE A 183 3.11 21.73 12.81
N PRO A 184 4.14 21.71 13.68
CA PRO A 184 4.05 22.30 14.99
C PRO A 184 4.21 23.81 14.93
N LYS A 185 3.85 24.48 16.03
CA LYS A 185 4.31 25.84 16.29
C LYS A 185 5.76 25.81 16.77
N VAL A 186 6.51 26.85 16.45
CA VAL A 186 7.80 27.14 17.07
C VAL A 186 7.52 27.79 18.44
N ILE A 187 8.20 27.30 19.47
CA ILE A 187 8.08 27.83 20.84
C ILE A 187 9.40 28.46 21.29
N ALA A 188 9.36 29.21 22.39
CA ALA A 188 10.56 29.84 22.93
C ALA A 188 11.57 28.78 23.40
N VAL A 189 12.87 29.09 23.32
CA VAL A 189 13.97 28.16 23.67
C VAL A 189 13.83 27.65 25.11
N ASP A 190 13.49 28.53 26.06
CA ASP A 190 13.30 28.15 27.47
C ASP A 190 12.09 27.22 27.65
N GLU A 191 11.02 27.42 26.88
CA GLU A 191 9.86 26.53 26.88
C GLU A 191 10.20 25.17 26.27
N PHE A 192 11.01 25.16 25.21
CA PHE A 192 11.49 23.93 24.60
C PHE A 192 12.38 23.14 25.58
N GLN A 193 13.30 23.81 26.27
CA GLN A 193 14.16 23.16 27.25
C GLN A 193 13.35 22.59 28.43
N LYS A 194 12.32 23.30 28.90
CA LYS A 194 11.37 22.75 29.89
C LYS A 194 10.70 21.48 29.38
N ALA A 195 10.26 21.45 28.11
CA ALA A 195 9.66 20.25 27.51
C ALA A 195 10.66 19.08 27.42
N VAL A 196 11.91 19.34 27.07
CA VAL A 196 13.00 18.34 27.08
C VAL A 196 13.21 17.79 28.51
N ASP A 197 13.31 18.67 29.50
CA ASP A 197 13.54 18.30 30.90
C ASP A 197 12.36 17.47 31.45
N GLU A 198 11.12 17.79 31.07
CA GLU A 198 9.93 17.02 31.47
C GLU A 198 9.93 15.60 30.90
N ILE A 199 10.36 15.43 29.65
CA ILE A 199 10.55 14.11 29.03
C ILE A 199 11.61 13.34 29.84
N GLY A 200 12.76 13.98 30.12
CA GLY A 200 13.87 13.38 30.88
C GLY A 200 13.51 12.97 32.32
N LYS A 201 12.63 13.71 33.00
CA LYS A 201 12.18 13.46 34.39
C LYS A 201 11.24 12.26 34.56
N GLY A 202 11.00 11.46 33.52
CA GLY A 202 10.28 10.20 33.65
C GLY A 202 8.82 10.21 33.16
N LYS A 203 8.33 11.31 32.57
CA LYS A 203 7.15 11.23 31.67
C LYS A 203 7.45 10.39 30.41
N ALA A 204 8.73 10.19 30.10
CA ALA A 204 9.24 9.29 29.03
C ALA A 204 9.22 7.79 29.35
N LYS A 205 8.65 7.32 30.47
CA LYS A 205 8.31 5.88 30.59
C LYS A 205 7.31 5.44 29.51
N THR A 206 6.67 6.40 28.83
CA THR A 206 6.03 6.18 27.54
C THR A 206 7.08 6.29 26.43
N THR A 207 7.42 5.16 25.82
CA THR A 207 8.48 4.96 24.83
C THR A 207 8.29 5.70 23.49
N ASN A 208 7.41 6.71 23.42
CA ASN A 208 6.88 7.28 22.18
C ASN A 208 7.50 8.63 21.78
N TYR A 209 8.51 9.12 22.49
CA TYR A 209 9.14 10.42 22.19
C TYR A 209 10.56 10.22 21.68
N PHE A 210 10.97 11.06 20.73
CA PHE A 210 12.37 11.22 20.35
C PHE A 210 12.67 12.69 20.05
N ILE A 211 13.94 13.08 20.20
CA ILE A 211 14.42 14.42 19.84
C ILE A 211 15.18 14.28 18.52
N TYR A 212 14.80 15.10 17.55
CA TYR A 212 15.45 15.20 16.24
C TYR A 212 16.22 16.52 16.16
N GLY A 213 17.41 16.49 15.56
CA GLY A 213 18.28 17.65 15.39
C GLY A 213 19.12 18.00 16.63
N ASN A 214 19.90 19.08 16.53
CA ASN A 214 20.79 19.59 17.57
C ASN A 214 20.45 21.06 17.86
N ALA A 215 20.70 21.53 19.09
CA ALA A 215 20.44 22.92 19.46
C ALA A 215 21.20 23.89 18.52
N PRO A 216 20.60 25.02 18.11
CA PRO A 216 19.26 25.52 18.45
C PRO A 216 18.15 25.06 17.47
N ASN A 217 18.34 23.95 16.78
CA ASN A 217 17.43 23.40 15.76
C ASN A 217 16.92 22.02 16.16
N ARG A 218 16.27 21.94 17.32
CA ARG A 218 15.69 20.69 17.83
C ARG A 218 14.19 20.60 17.58
N LEU A 219 13.72 19.37 17.47
CA LEU A 219 12.32 19.00 17.36
C LEU A 219 12.04 17.84 18.31
N ILE A 220 11.09 18.02 19.24
CA ILE A 220 10.56 16.91 20.01
C ILE A 220 9.45 16.29 19.18
N VAL A 221 9.57 15.02 18.83
CA VAL A 221 8.56 14.27 18.08
C VAL A 221 7.93 13.22 19.01
N GLN A 222 6.60 13.20 19.04
CA GLN A 222 5.80 12.21 19.73
C GLN A 222 5.06 11.34 18.71
N MET A 223 5.26 10.03 18.81
CA MET A 223 4.48 9.02 18.12
C MET A 223 3.15 8.80 18.85
N ARG A 224 2.04 8.89 18.12
CA ARG A 224 0.70 8.67 18.65
C ARG A 224 0.10 7.43 18.01
N PRO A 225 0.03 6.29 18.73
CA PRO A 225 -0.66 5.12 18.22
C PRO A 225 -2.10 5.47 17.82
N LYS A 226 -2.50 5.02 16.64
CA LYS A 226 -3.86 5.08 16.11
C LYS A 226 -4.38 3.64 15.91
N PRO A 227 -5.71 3.42 15.84
CA PRO A 227 -6.25 2.10 15.51
C PRO A 227 -5.69 1.54 14.20
N HIS A 228 -5.69 0.21 14.09
CA HIS A 228 -5.26 -0.53 12.89
C HIS A 228 -3.77 -0.37 12.52
N HIS A 229 -2.89 -0.40 13.53
CA HIS A 229 -1.43 -0.32 13.35
C HIS A 229 -0.96 0.97 12.66
N ARG A 230 -1.76 2.03 12.78
CA ARG A 230 -1.42 3.37 12.31
C ARG A 230 -0.76 4.17 13.41
N PHE A 231 -0.01 5.19 13.04
CA PHE A 231 0.65 6.05 14.01
C PHE A 231 0.75 7.48 13.48
N GLY A 232 0.16 8.44 14.19
CA GLY A 232 0.33 9.85 13.89
C GLY A 232 1.63 10.40 14.49
N LEU A 233 2.11 11.50 13.93
CA LEU A 233 3.20 12.28 14.49
C LEU A 233 2.68 13.63 14.96
N SER A 234 3.04 13.98 16.20
CA SER A 234 2.91 15.35 16.71
C SER A 234 4.26 15.83 17.20
N SER A 235 4.47 17.13 17.25
CA SER A 235 5.76 17.65 17.66
C SER A 235 5.67 19.02 18.29
N VAL A 236 6.80 19.43 18.87
CA VAL A 236 7.08 20.79 19.34
C VAL A 236 8.46 21.16 18.80
N ALA A 237 8.61 22.37 18.25
CA ALA A 237 9.84 22.79 17.58
C ALA A 237 10.52 23.95 18.29
N GLU A 238 11.84 23.88 18.42
CA GLU A 238 12.69 24.98 18.90
C GLU A 238 12.89 26.04 17.81
N SER A 239 12.87 25.63 16.53
CA SER A 239 13.08 26.53 15.40
C SER A 239 12.35 26.06 14.15
N ARG A 240 12.17 26.99 13.20
CA ARG A 240 11.62 26.65 11.88
C ARG A 240 12.54 25.71 11.09
N ALA A 241 13.86 25.90 11.20
CA ALA A 241 14.83 25.06 10.52
C ALA A 241 14.76 23.59 10.98
N ALA A 242 14.43 23.34 12.25
CA ALA A 242 14.19 21.98 12.76
C ALA A 242 12.99 21.31 12.07
N ILE A 243 11.89 22.04 11.89
CA ILE A 243 10.69 21.57 11.17
C ILE A 243 11.07 21.25 9.72
N ASP A 244 11.71 22.19 9.02
CA ASP A 244 12.03 22.04 7.61
C ASP A 244 13.00 20.87 7.36
N SER A 245 13.98 20.68 8.26
CA SER A 245 14.88 19.53 8.21
C SER A 245 14.13 18.21 8.43
N PHE A 246 13.22 18.15 9.40
CA PHE A 246 12.44 16.95 9.65
C PHE A 246 11.49 16.62 8.49
N ILE A 247 10.84 17.63 7.88
CA ILE A 247 10.01 17.44 6.68
C ILE A 247 10.85 16.86 5.55
N LYS A 248 12.07 17.38 5.31
CA LYS A 248 12.97 16.80 4.29
C LYS A 248 13.37 15.37 4.60
N THR A 249 13.47 15.00 5.88
CA THR A 249 13.67 13.60 6.27
C THR A 249 12.46 12.78 5.89
N ILE A 250 11.23 13.14 6.25
CA ILE A 250 10.06 12.27 6.01
C ILE A 250 9.50 12.35 4.57
N LEU A 251 9.81 13.42 3.83
CA LEU A 251 9.39 13.72 2.45
C LEU A 251 10.50 14.40 1.64
N PRO A 252 11.51 13.65 1.19
CA PRO A 252 12.67 14.20 0.48
C PRO A 252 12.33 14.83 -0.87
N GLU A 253 11.19 14.51 -1.46
CA GLU A 253 10.68 15.09 -2.72
C GLU A 253 10.20 16.54 -2.57
N VAL A 254 9.95 17.00 -1.35
CA VAL A 254 9.54 18.39 -1.08
C VAL A 254 10.74 19.31 -1.29
N GLN A 255 10.70 20.09 -2.37
CA GLN A 255 11.74 21.07 -2.68
C GLN A 255 11.77 22.25 -1.70
N ASN A 256 10.60 22.72 -1.26
CA ASN A 256 10.45 23.86 -0.37
C ASN A 256 9.64 23.51 0.89
N PRO A 257 10.26 22.91 1.93
CA PRO A 257 9.54 22.59 3.17
C PRO A 257 9.04 23.84 3.92
N GLY A 258 9.64 25.02 3.66
CA GLY A 258 9.24 26.31 4.23
C GLY A 258 7.80 26.72 3.89
N GLN A 259 7.20 26.12 2.86
CA GLN A 259 5.84 26.44 2.43
C GLN A 259 4.76 25.99 3.43
N PHE A 260 5.04 24.95 4.23
CA PHE A 260 4.04 24.38 5.14
C PHE A 260 3.85 25.27 6.38
N GLN A 261 2.61 25.53 6.76
CA GLN A 261 2.28 26.39 7.90
C GLN A 261 1.94 25.57 9.15
N ALA A 262 2.11 26.17 10.33
CA ALA A 262 1.73 25.54 11.59
C ALA A 262 0.24 25.15 11.57
N GLY A 263 -0.08 23.93 12.00
CA GLY A 263 -1.42 23.36 11.94
C GLY A 263 -1.80 22.73 10.60
N GLN A 264 -0.95 22.80 9.58
CA GLN A 264 -1.14 22.05 8.33
C GLN A 264 -0.76 20.58 8.54
N SER A 265 -1.50 19.65 7.94
CA SER A 265 -1.13 18.23 7.89
C SER A 265 -0.26 17.94 6.68
N VAL A 266 0.79 17.17 6.92
CA VAL A 266 1.67 16.60 5.90
C VAL A 266 1.58 15.08 6.01
N TYR A 267 1.32 14.39 4.90
CA TYR A 267 1.19 12.94 4.90
C TYR A 267 2.51 12.27 4.59
N PHE A 268 2.86 11.23 5.35
CA PHE A 268 4.09 10.46 5.19
C PHE A 268 3.81 8.97 5.13
N HIS A 269 4.79 8.23 4.63
CA HIS A 269 4.82 6.78 4.57
C HIS A 269 6.06 6.25 5.31
N ALA A 270 5.84 5.31 6.22
CA ALA A 270 6.90 4.70 7.01
C ALA A 270 6.62 3.23 7.32
N LEU A 271 7.68 2.50 7.61
CA LEU A 271 7.63 1.17 8.22
C LEU A 271 7.80 1.28 9.72
N SER A 272 6.99 0.52 10.45
CA SER A 272 7.06 0.44 11.91
C SER A 272 7.28 -1.00 12.36
N PRO A 273 8.22 -1.26 13.28
CA PRO A 273 8.34 -2.58 13.89
C PRO A 273 7.17 -2.80 14.85
N LEU A 274 6.71 -4.06 14.96
CA LEU A 274 5.65 -4.44 15.91
C LEU A 274 5.97 -4.06 17.37
N THR A 275 7.26 -3.95 17.71
CA THR A 275 7.74 -3.94 19.10
C THR A 275 8.52 -2.68 19.48
N ARG A 276 8.73 -1.73 18.57
CA ARG A 276 9.49 -0.50 18.88
C ARG A 276 8.80 0.74 18.34
N ASN A 277 8.96 1.85 19.05
CA ASN A 277 8.52 3.15 18.59
C ASN A 277 9.61 3.80 17.75
N SER A 278 9.87 3.20 16.60
CA SER A 278 10.80 3.75 15.61
C SER A 278 10.17 3.66 14.24
N PHE A 279 10.19 4.74 13.48
CA PHE A 279 9.89 4.68 12.06
C PHE A 279 11.15 4.46 11.27
N THR A 280 11.00 3.70 10.18
CA THR A 280 11.88 3.79 9.03
C THR A 280 11.06 4.46 7.94
N PHE A 281 11.30 5.74 7.67
CA PHE A 281 10.58 6.51 6.66
C PHE A 281 10.95 6.02 5.26
N GLN A 282 10.07 6.18 4.27
CA GLN A 282 10.33 5.77 2.88
C GLN A 282 11.63 6.35 2.29
N SER A 283 12.05 7.50 2.80
CA SER A 283 13.27 8.20 2.44
C SER A 283 14.55 7.61 3.05
N ASP A 284 14.43 6.86 4.15
CA ASP A 284 15.55 6.33 4.90
C ASP A 284 16.22 5.21 4.08
N PRO A 285 17.56 5.14 4.03
CA PRO A 285 18.26 4.06 3.35
C PRO A 285 17.88 2.65 3.88
N GLY A 286 17.52 2.55 5.16
CA GLY A 286 17.08 1.30 5.78
C GLY A 286 15.66 0.85 5.38
N TYR A 287 14.88 1.69 4.69
CA TYR A 287 13.52 1.34 4.29
C TYR A 287 13.50 0.14 3.36
N GLU A 288 14.34 0.16 2.33
CA GLU A 288 14.40 -0.91 1.33
C GLU A 288 14.86 -2.25 1.89
N ALA A 289 15.71 -2.25 2.93
CA ALA A 289 16.08 -3.49 3.64
C ALA A 289 14.88 -4.22 4.25
N ASN A 290 13.78 -3.49 4.49
CA ASN A 290 12.53 -3.99 5.01
C ASN A 290 11.45 -4.22 3.95
N ILE A 291 11.76 -3.99 2.68
CA ILE A 291 10.95 -4.40 1.53
C ILE A 291 11.55 -5.69 0.96
N VAL A 292 10.75 -6.74 0.82
CA VAL A 292 11.15 -7.90 0.01
C VAL A 292 10.91 -7.55 -1.45
N PHE A 293 11.95 -7.69 -2.26
CA PHE A 293 11.87 -7.66 -3.71
C PHE A 293 12.15 -9.06 -4.24
N LYS A 294 11.28 -9.58 -5.10
CA LYS A 294 11.48 -10.89 -5.73
C LYS A 294 11.13 -10.81 -7.21
N GLY A 295 12.09 -11.25 -8.03
CA GLY A 295 11.86 -11.56 -9.44
C GLY A 295 11.25 -12.94 -9.54
N TYR A 296 10.12 -13.05 -10.26
CA TYR A 296 9.33 -14.27 -10.31
C TYR A 296 9.24 -14.91 -11.69
N TYR A 297 9.64 -14.22 -12.77
CA TYR A 297 9.50 -14.77 -14.13
C TYR A 297 10.67 -14.55 -15.09
N ASP A 298 10.91 -15.60 -15.87
CA ASP A 298 11.63 -15.64 -17.12
C ASP A 298 10.62 -15.42 -18.26
N ASN A 299 10.82 -14.39 -19.09
CA ASN A 299 9.91 -13.94 -20.17
C ASN A 299 9.65 -14.97 -21.30
N ARG A 300 10.09 -16.23 -21.13
CA ARG A 300 10.02 -17.29 -22.15
C ARG A 300 8.79 -18.18 -22.09
N LEU A 301 7.98 -18.11 -21.03
CA LEU A 301 6.71 -18.85 -20.98
C LEU A 301 5.62 -18.03 -21.66
N ALA A 302 5.03 -18.59 -22.72
CA ALA A 302 3.91 -17.97 -23.43
C ALA A 302 2.76 -17.72 -22.44
N PRO A 303 2.02 -16.60 -22.58
CA PRO A 303 0.84 -16.37 -21.76
C PRO A 303 -0.13 -17.54 -21.97
N PRO A 304 -0.87 -17.95 -20.92
CA PRO A 304 -1.93 -18.92 -21.08
C PRO A 304 -2.90 -18.45 -22.17
N VAL A 305 -3.37 -19.38 -22.99
CA VAL A 305 -4.36 -19.11 -24.05
C VAL A 305 -5.57 -18.43 -23.40
N GLN A 306 -5.90 -17.20 -23.84
CA GLN A 306 -7.06 -16.49 -23.30
C GLN A 306 -8.33 -17.32 -23.52
N PRO A 307 -9.09 -17.67 -22.47
CA PRO A 307 -10.38 -18.30 -22.66
C PRO A 307 -11.30 -17.30 -23.37
N LYS A 308 -12.11 -17.79 -24.33
CA LYS A 308 -13.12 -16.95 -24.97
C LYS A 308 -14.00 -16.35 -23.89
N ALA A 309 -14.14 -15.02 -23.88
CA ALA A 309 -15.01 -14.34 -22.94
C ALA A 309 -16.43 -14.93 -23.02
N PRO A 310 -17.04 -15.35 -21.89
CA PRO A 310 -18.44 -15.73 -21.89
C PRO A 310 -19.29 -14.53 -22.33
N ASP A 311 -20.43 -14.79 -22.98
CA ASP A 311 -21.32 -13.76 -23.52
C ASP A 311 -21.78 -12.79 -22.41
N ALA A 312 -21.06 -11.67 -22.28
CA ALA A 312 -21.16 -10.74 -21.14
C ALA A 312 -22.53 -10.03 -21.02
N LYS A 313 -23.42 -10.21 -22.00
CA LYS A 313 -24.74 -9.55 -22.05
C LYS A 313 -25.77 -10.11 -21.07
N ARG A 314 -25.58 -11.29 -20.48
CA ARG A 314 -26.64 -11.94 -19.67
C ARG A 314 -26.59 -11.72 -18.15
N HIS A 315 -25.47 -11.33 -17.55
CA HIS A 315 -25.33 -11.48 -16.08
C HIS A 315 -25.05 -10.23 -15.25
N PHE A 316 -24.63 -9.09 -15.83
CA PHE A 316 -24.01 -8.02 -15.01
C PHE A 316 -24.66 -6.63 -15.07
N GLY A 317 -25.87 -6.51 -15.63
CA GLY A 317 -26.61 -5.24 -15.64
C GLY A 317 -26.89 -4.67 -14.24
N GLY A 318 -26.97 -5.53 -13.21
CA GLY A 318 -27.22 -5.12 -11.82
C GLY A 318 -25.98 -4.60 -11.08
N ILE A 319 -24.83 -5.26 -11.23
CA ILE A 319 -23.64 -5.01 -10.40
C ILE A 319 -22.90 -3.74 -10.82
N ARG A 320 -22.77 -3.49 -12.15
CA ARG A 320 -22.07 -2.30 -12.68
C ARG A 320 -22.73 -0.96 -12.32
N SER A 321 -24.01 -0.96 -11.94
CA SER A 321 -24.74 0.25 -11.56
C SER A 321 -24.32 0.82 -10.19
N ARG A 322 -23.81 -0.01 -9.27
CA ARG A 322 -23.38 0.43 -7.93
C ARG A 322 -21.97 1.00 -7.90
N ALA A 323 -21.00 0.39 -8.60
CA ALA A 323 -19.61 0.86 -8.62
C ALA A 323 -19.46 2.27 -9.25
N ARG A 324 -20.21 2.57 -10.32
CA ARG A 324 -20.17 3.90 -10.97
C ARG A 324 -20.88 5.01 -10.18
N ALA A 325 -21.81 4.66 -9.28
CA ALA A 325 -22.53 5.65 -8.48
C ALA A 325 -21.66 6.25 -7.36
N VAL A 326 -20.67 5.50 -6.86
CA VAL A 326 -19.79 5.96 -5.77
C VAL A 326 -18.73 6.96 -6.25
N ILE A 327 -18.20 6.78 -7.46
CA ILE A 327 -17.17 7.69 -8.04
C ILE A 327 -17.73 9.08 -8.35
N ARG A 328 -19.04 9.23 -8.63
CA ARG A 328 -19.65 10.54 -8.91
C ARG A 328 -20.07 11.33 -7.67
N ARG A 329 -20.08 10.73 -6.47
CA ARG A 329 -20.61 11.39 -5.26
C ARG A 329 -19.56 12.10 -4.39
N PHE A 330 -18.27 11.87 -4.66
CA PHE A 330 -17.15 12.51 -3.93
C PHE A 330 -16.32 13.48 -4.78
N GLY A 331 -16.81 13.83 -5.98
CA GLY A 331 -16.20 14.81 -6.88
C GLY A 331 -16.90 16.18 -6.87
N ARG A 332 -17.22 16.71 -5.69
CA ARG A 332 -17.59 18.13 -5.50
C ARG A 332 -16.95 18.68 -4.24
#